data_AF-A0A9Q0QNL2-F1
#
_entry.id   AF-A0A9Q0QNL2-F1
#
_cell.length_a   1.000
_cell.length_b   1.000
_cell.length_c   1.000
_cell.angle_alpha   90.00
_cell.angle_beta   90.00
_cell.angle_gamma   90.00
#
_symmetry.space_group_name_H-M   'P 1'
#
loop_
_entity.id
_entity.type
_entity.pdbx_description
1 polymer ?
#
loop_
_entity_poly.entity_id
_entity_poly.type
_entity_poly.pdbx_seq_one_letter_code
_entity_poly.pdbx_strand_id
1 'polypeptide(L)'
;MASSPLHPKASRHARSISLPSRSHPLTLQVEEQLHRLKASKDTSSSICHNLGGFKDLYDSVNDLLHLQLTQQTLAQERGEKWVDEVLDGSLRSLDVCGTTRDVLSQMKECVTDLQSSLRRIRGESSLANKIKAFKLSRKKVTKVVSKCLGDLRKLQKQRVFSSLLDKNRDIVAMASVLREVEAITLSIFESQLSFVSGPKEMSGPNGWSLVSKMMNKKPVACDGKEMERCGFEKVDATLGALLGPKTRKGIEFRHVEAQKQLKTLELSIQDLENVLECIFRSLIKTRVSLLNIFNQ
;
A
#
# COMPACT_ATOMS: atom_id res chain seq x y z
N MET A 1 74.57 -36.45 -33.10
CA MET A 1 74.17 -36.03 -31.75
C MET A 1 73.22 -34.83 -31.88
N ALA A 2 72.03 -34.97 -31.30
CA ALA A 2 70.97 -33.99 -31.00
C ALA A 2 70.65 -32.86 -32.01
N SER A 3 69.50 -32.96 -32.66
CA SER A 3 68.75 -31.84 -33.25
C SER A 3 67.31 -31.91 -32.73
N SER A 4 66.94 -30.99 -31.84
CA SER A 4 65.60 -30.93 -31.24
C SER A 4 64.57 -30.35 -32.23
N PRO A 5 63.36 -30.91 -32.35
CA PRO A 5 62.25 -30.20 -32.98
C PRO A 5 61.52 -29.31 -31.96
N LEU A 6 61.35 -28.04 -32.34
CA LEU A 6 60.59 -27.02 -31.63
C LEU A 6 59.09 -27.39 -31.58
N HIS A 7 58.50 -27.42 -30.38
CA HIS A 7 57.05 -27.46 -30.19
C HIS A 7 56.40 -26.16 -30.74
N PRO A 8 55.33 -26.24 -31.56
CA PRO A 8 54.51 -25.07 -31.84
C PRO A 8 53.70 -24.73 -30.58
N LYS A 9 53.94 -23.54 -30.02
CA LYS A 9 53.08 -22.98 -28.97
C LYS A 9 51.68 -22.77 -29.56
N ALA A 10 50.71 -23.56 -29.12
CA ALA A 10 49.31 -23.29 -29.39
C ALA A 10 48.96 -21.93 -28.74
N SER A 11 48.73 -20.92 -29.59
CA SER A 11 48.10 -19.66 -29.21
C SER A 11 46.71 -19.98 -28.65
N ARG A 12 46.59 -20.00 -27.32
CA ARG A 12 45.28 -20.02 -26.67
C ARG A 12 44.75 -18.60 -26.76
N HIS A 13 43.84 -18.36 -27.70
CA HIS A 13 42.99 -17.17 -27.66
C HIS A 13 42.26 -17.16 -26.32
N ALA A 14 42.63 -16.21 -25.47
CA ALA A 14 41.85 -15.87 -24.29
C ALA A 14 40.47 -15.43 -24.78
N ARG A 15 39.48 -16.33 -24.67
CA ARG A 15 38.07 -15.97 -24.86
C ARG A 15 37.74 -14.98 -23.75
N SER A 16 37.48 -13.73 -24.13
CA SER A 16 36.96 -12.70 -23.24
C SER A 16 35.75 -13.25 -22.50
N ILE A 17 35.86 -13.34 -21.17
CA ILE A 17 34.72 -13.54 -20.30
C ILE A 17 33.90 -12.25 -20.34
N SER A 18 32.86 -12.22 -21.18
CA SER A 18 31.87 -11.15 -21.12
C SER A 18 31.28 -11.15 -19.71
N LEU A 19 31.65 -10.14 -18.91
CA LEU A 19 30.98 -9.86 -17.65
C LEU A 19 29.47 -9.78 -17.94
N PRO A 20 28.60 -10.35 -17.09
CA PRO A 20 27.16 -10.22 -17.29
C PRO A 20 26.84 -8.73 -17.47
N SER A 21 26.08 -8.42 -18.53
CA SER A 21 25.66 -7.07 -18.87
C SER A 21 25.14 -6.37 -17.62
N ARG A 22 25.77 -5.27 -17.21
CA ARG A 22 25.28 -4.49 -16.08
C ARG A 22 23.89 -3.97 -16.43
N SER A 23 22.90 -4.26 -15.58
CA SER A 23 21.56 -3.68 -15.70
C SER A 23 21.65 -2.16 -15.76
N HIS A 24 20.75 -1.52 -16.52
CA HIS A 24 20.72 -0.08 -16.65
C HIS A 24 20.53 0.58 -15.26
N PRO A 25 21.22 1.70 -14.94
CA PRO A 25 21.13 2.34 -13.61
C PRO A 25 19.70 2.62 -13.14
N LEU A 26 18.80 3.02 -14.04
CA LEU A 26 17.39 3.27 -13.71
C LEU A 26 16.61 1.98 -13.39
N THR A 27 16.96 0.83 -14.00
CA THR A 27 16.35 -0.46 -13.64
C THR A 27 16.76 -0.87 -12.23
N LEU A 28 18.05 -0.71 -11.89
CA LEU A 28 18.55 -0.96 -10.53
C LEU A 28 17.89 -0.04 -9.50
N GLN A 29 17.65 1.22 -9.85
CA GLN A 29 16.95 2.16 -8.97
C GLN A 29 15.53 1.69 -8.68
N VAL A 30 14.77 1.26 -9.71
CA VAL A 30 13.42 0.72 -9.50
C VAL A 30 13.46 -0.52 -8.60
N GLU A 31 14.37 -1.46 -8.86
CA GLU A 31 14.56 -2.66 -8.04
C GLU A 31 14.88 -2.34 -6.58
N GLU A 32 15.78 -1.38 -6.32
CA GLU A 32 16.13 -0.93 -4.98
C GLU A 32 14.91 -0.35 -4.25
N GLN A 33 14.09 0.47 -4.94
CA GLN A 33 12.86 1.01 -4.38
C GLN A 33 11.84 -0.10 -4.03
N LEU A 34 11.70 -1.10 -4.90
CA LEU A 34 10.82 -2.24 -4.68
C LEU A 34 11.29 -3.07 -3.46
N HIS A 35 12.59 -3.34 -3.35
CA HIS A 35 13.18 -4.05 -2.21
C HIS A 35 12.98 -3.29 -0.90
N ARG A 36 13.20 -1.96 -0.90
CA ARG A 36 13.00 -1.10 0.26
C ARG A 36 11.56 -1.12 0.76
N LEU A 37 10.60 -1.00 -0.16
CA LEU A 37 9.17 -1.03 0.17
C LEU A 37 8.71 -2.41 0.66
N LYS A 38 9.25 -3.51 0.09
CA LYS A 38 9.00 -4.87 0.57
C LYS A 38 9.52 -5.09 1.98
N ALA A 39 10.77 -4.71 2.27
CA ALA A 39 11.35 -4.88 3.61
C ALA A 39 10.60 -4.08 4.68
N SER A 40 10.10 -2.90 4.31
CA SER A 40 9.32 -2.05 5.21
C SER A 40 7.97 -2.66 5.60
N LYS A 41 7.36 -3.49 4.73
CA LYS A 41 6.13 -4.24 5.03
C LYS A 41 6.30 -5.20 6.21
N ASP A 42 7.45 -5.85 6.33
CA ASP A 42 7.72 -6.85 7.36
C ASP A 42 8.07 -6.21 8.72
N THR A 43 8.47 -4.94 8.72
CA THR A 43 8.98 -4.23 9.91
C THR A 43 7.89 -3.45 10.65
N SER A 44 6.62 -3.51 10.22
CA SER A 44 5.48 -2.81 10.83
C SER A 44 5.73 -1.29 11.02
N SER A 45 6.55 -0.69 10.15
CA SER A 45 6.84 0.74 10.13
C SER A 45 5.57 1.56 9.82
N SER A 46 5.51 2.80 10.31
CA SER A 46 4.30 3.62 10.16
C SER A 46 3.89 3.76 8.69
N ILE A 47 2.57 3.79 8.46
CA ILE A 47 1.98 3.88 7.12
C ILE A 47 2.54 5.09 6.36
N CYS A 48 2.88 6.17 7.07
CA CYS A 48 3.46 7.39 6.50
C CYS A 48 4.88 7.22 5.96
N HIS A 49 5.74 6.39 6.57
CA HIS A 49 7.11 6.17 6.09
C HIS A 49 7.15 5.43 4.75
N ASN A 50 6.15 4.60 4.46
CA ASN A 50 6.07 3.86 3.19
C ASN A 50 5.71 4.74 1.99
N LEU A 51 5.12 5.93 2.22
CA LEU A 51 4.57 6.71 1.13
C LEU A 51 5.59 7.59 0.41
N GLY A 52 6.62 8.06 1.11
CA GLY A 52 7.76 8.73 0.48
C GLY A 52 8.47 7.81 -0.52
N GLY A 53 8.78 6.58 -0.09
CA GLY A 53 9.36 5.57 -0.98
C GLY A 53 8.45 5.16 -2.14
N PHE A 54 7.13 5.27 -1.97
CA PHE A 54 6.18 5.00 -3.03
C PHE A 54 6.21 6.06 -4.13
N LYS A 55 6.32 7.35 -3.76
CA LYS A 55 6.54 8.42 -4.74
C LYS A 55 7.85 8.21 -5.49
N ASP A 56 8.94 7.94 -4.76
CA ASP A 56 10.27 7.69 -5.36
C ASP A 56 10.22 6.50 -6.35
N LEU A 57 9.48 5.44 -6.03
CA LEU A 57 9.28 4.30 -6.92
C LEU A 57 8.63 4.73 -8.23
N TYR A 58 7.52 5.47 -8.17
CA TYR A 58 6.81 5.88 -9.37
C TYR A 58 7.57 6.93 -10.19
N ASP A 59 8.33 7.82 -9.53
CA ASP A 59 9.24 8.73 -10.23
C ASP A 59 10.30 7.92 -11.00
N SER A 60 10.93 6.92 -10.35
CA SER A 60 11.92 6.04 -10.99
C SER A 60 11.32 5.21 -12.14
N VAL A 61 10.09 4.71 -11.99
CA VAL A 61 9.38 3.98 -13.06
C VAL A 61 9.08 4.90 -14.24
N ASN A 62 8.64 6.13 -13.98
CA ASN A 62 8.38 7.10 -15.04
C ASN A 62 9.67 7.47 -15.80
N ASP A 63 10.78 7.65 -15.10
CA ASP A 63 12.09 7.90 -15.73
C ASP A 63 12.53 6.71 -16.60
N LEU A 64 12.33 5.48 -16.11
CA LEU A 64 12.59 4.26 -16.88
C LEU A 64 11.73 4.18 -18.15
N LEU A 65 10.44 4.52 -18.07
CA LEU A 65 9.51 4.53 -19.21
C LEU A 65 9.80 5.66 -20.20
N HIS A 66 10.49 6.71 -19.78
CA HIS A 66 10.89 7.82 -20.65
C HIS A 66 12.19 7.57 -21.40
N LEU A 67 12.96 6.53 -21.05
CA LEU A 67 14.14 6.14 -21.82
C LEU A 67 13.74 5.71 -23.24
N GLN A 68 14.38 6.32 -24.23
CA GLN A 68 14.13 6.02 -25.64
C GLN A 68 14.26 4.53 -25.97
N LEU A 69 15.26 3.85 -25.41
CA LEU A 69 15.48 2.42 -25.60
C LEU A 69 14.33 1.59 -25.02
N THR A 70 13.82 1.97 -23.84
CA THR A 70 12.66 1.33 -23.21
C THR A 70 11.42 1.55 -24.08
N GLN A 71 11.19 2.77 -24.56
CA GLN A 71 10.05 3.09 -25.43
C GLN A 71 10.09 2.29 -26.73
N GLN A 72 11.25 2.21 -27.39
CA GLN A 72 11.41 1.44 -28.63
C GLN A 72 11.16 -0.05 -28.41
N THR A 73 11.72 -0.61 -27.33
CA THR A 73 11.55 -2.03 -26.99
C THR A 73 10.09 -2.36 -26.67
N LEU A 74 9.42 -1.54 -25.87
CA LEU A 74 8.02 -1.74 -25.49
C LEU A 74 7.05 -1.48 -26.66
N ALA A 75 7.34 -0.50 -27.51
CA ALA A 75 6.50 -0.18 -28.68
C ALA A 75 6.54 -1.27 -29.76
N GLN A 76 7.50 -2.19 -29.75
CA GLN A 76 7.51 -3.35 -30.64
C GLN A 76 6.52 -4.44 -30.21
N GLU A 77 6.06 -4.41 -28.96
CA GLU A 77 5.21 -5.43 -28.35
C GLU A 77 3.71 -5.07 -28.39
N ARG A 78 3.32 -4.21 -29.33
CA ARG A 78 1.93 -3.75 -29.46
C ARG A 78 0.99 -4.89 -29.80
N GLY A 79 -0.17 -4.90 -29.16
CA GLY A 79 -1.19 -5.93 -29.35
C GLY A 79 -0.87 -7.27 -28.67
N GLU A 80 0.23 -7.34 -27.92
CA GLU A 80 0.56 -8.53 -27.13
C GLU A 80 -0.28 -8.58 -25.85
N LYS A 81 -0.73 -9.78 -25.49
CA LYS A 81 -1.59 -10.00 -24.33
C LYS A 81 -1.00 -9.45 -23.02
N TRP A 82 0.32 -9.49 -22.86
CA TRP A 82 0.96 -9.02 -21.64
C TRP A 82 0.87 -7.48 -21.50
N VAL A 83 0.79 -6.75 -22.62
CA VAL A 83 0.59 -5.30 -22.64
C VAL A 83 -0.79 -4.96 -22.08
N ASP A 84 -1.83 -5.66 -22.51
CA ASP A 84 -3.19 -5.49 -21.98
C ASP A 84 -3.21 -5.74 -20.46
N GLU A 85 -2.53 -6.78 -19.98
CA GLU A 85 -2.46 -7.07 -18.54
C GLU A 85 -1.73 -5.98 -17.73
N VAL A 86 -0.73 -5.32 -18.31
CA VAL A 86 -0.02 -4.18 -17.71
C VAL A 86 -0.91 -2.94 -17.71
N LEU A 87 -1.61 -2.66 -18.82
CA LEU A 87 -2.54 -1.53 -18.93
C LEU A 87 -3.73 -1.70 -17.99
N ASP A 88 -4.33 -2.88 -17.94
CA ASP A 88 -5.37 -3.24 -16.97
C ASP A 88 -4.84 -3.11 -15.54
N GLY A 89 -3.58 -3.48 -15.32
CA GLY A 89 -2.96 -3.34 -14.01
C GLY A 89 -2.78 -1.92 -13.53
N SER A 90 -2.38 -1.02 -14.43
CA SER A 90 -2.32 0.40 -14.14
C SER A 90 -3.71 0.98 -13.86
N LEU A 91 -4.76 0.52 -14.56
CA LEU A 91 -6.14 0.94 -14.33
C LEU A 91 -6.63 0.47 -12.95
N ARG A 92 -6.44 -0.81 -12.62
CA ARG A 92 -6.78 -1.36 -11.31
C ARG A 92 -6.12 -0.58 -10.17
N SER A 93 -4.86 -0.18 -10.35
CA SER A 93 -4.13 0.61 -9.35
C SER A 93 -4.79 1.99 -9.13
N LEU A 94 -5.28 2.63 -10.20
CA LEU A 94 -6.04 3.87 -10.13
C LEU A 94 -7.41 3.68 -9.46
N ASP A 95 -8.14 2.63 -9.82
CA ASP A 95 -9.47 2.34 -9.25
C ASP A 95 -9.42 2.12 -7.73
N VAL A 96 -8.41 1.36 -7.29
CA VAL A 96 -8.18 1.07 -5.87
C VAL A 96 -7.71 2.33 -5.13
N CYS A 97 -6.86 3.14 -5.75
CA CYS A 97 -6.46 4.45 -5.22
C CYS A 97 -7.68 5.36 -5.03
N GLY A 98 -8.54 5.46 -6.05
CA GLY A 98 -9.79 6.23 -6.00
C GLY A 98 -10.72 5.76 -4.88
N THR A 99 -10.96 4.45 -4.79
CA THR A 99 -11.75 3.85 -3.70
C THR A 99 -11.15 4.17 -2.32
N THR A 100 -9.83 4.15 -2.19
CA THR A 100 -9.14 4.47 -0.93
C THR A 100 -9.33 5.94 -0.56
N ARG A 101 -9.27 6.87 -1.53
CA ARG A 101 -9.56 8.30 -1.32
C ARG A 101 -11.00 8.49 -0.83
N ASP A 102 -11.96 7.89 -1.51
CA ASP A 102 -13.39 8.00 -1.13
C ASP A 102 -13.66 7.46 0.27
N VAL A 103 -13.00 6.37 0.66
CA VAL A 103 -13.07 5.80 2.00
C VAL A 103 -12.50 6.75 3.05
N LEU A 104 -11.33 7.33 2.80
CA LEU A 104 -10.69 8.28 3.72
C LEU A 104 -11.54 9.54 3.89
N SER A 105 -12.07 10.09 2.79
CA SER A 105 -12.93 11.28 2.83
C SER A 105 -14.24 11.03 3.56
N GLN A 106 -14.92 9.91 3.33
CA GLN A 106 -16.12 9.53 4.09
C GLN A 106 -15.80 9.34 5.58
N MET A 107 -14.64 8.77 5.90
CA MET A 107 -14.23 8.57 7.28
C MET A 107 -13.94 9.89 8.00
N LYS A 108 -13.28 10.82 7.30
CA LYS A 108 -13.03 12.18 7.79
C LYS A 108 -14.34 12.90 8.06
N GLU A 109 -15.31 12.83 7.14
CA GLU A 109 -16.66 13.38 7.33
C GLU A 109 -17.33 12.80 8.58
N CYS A 110 -17.24 11.49 8.81
CA CYS A 110 -17.77 10.87 10.03
C CYS A 110 -17.15 11.46 11.30
N VAL A 111 -15.83 11.68 11.30
CA VAL A 111 -15.08 12.23 12.43
C VAL A 111 -15.45 13.69 12.67
N THR A 112 -15.50 14.52 11.62
CA THR A 112 -15.82 15.95 11.71
C THR A 112 -17.28 16.18 12.14
N ASP A 113 -18.21 15.35 11.67
CA ASP A 113 -19.61 15.36 12.08
C ASP A 113 -19.81 15.03 13.56
N LEU A 114 -19.10 14.00 14.05
CA LEU A 114 -19.14 13.67 15.47
C LEU A 114 -18.51 14.79 16.30
N GLN A 115 -17.37 15.32 15.86
CA GLN A 115 -16.67 16.40 16.55
C GLN A 115 -17.53 17.67 16.64
N SER A 116 -18.19 18.05 15.54
CA SER A 116 -19.10 19.20 15.50
C SER A 116 -20.34 18.98 16.36
N SER A 117 -20.88 17.76 16.36
CA SER A 117 -22.00 17.37 17.22
C SER A 117 -21.62 17.46 18.70
N LEU A 118 -20.45 16.95 19.09
CA LEU A 118 -19.94 17.04 20.46
C LEU A 118 -19.80 18.49 20.93
N ARG A 119 -19.35 19.42 20.07
CA ARG A 119 -19.28 20.86 20.42
C ARG A 119 -20.66 21.49 20.69
N ARG A 120 -21.74 20.92 20.13
CA ARG A 120 -23.10 21.47 20.21
C ARG A 120 -24.02 20.74 21.18
N ILE A 121 -23.60 19.61 21.74
CA ILE A 121 -24.45 18.73 22.54
C ILE A 121 -24.89 19.39 23.86
N ARG A 122 -26.20 19.32 24.13
CA ARG A 122 -26.83 19.64 25.42
C ARG A 122 -27.56 18.37 25.89
N GLY A 123 -27.16 17.82 27.03
CA GLY A 123 -27.78 16.61 27.63
C GLY A 123 -27.20 15.26 27.17
N GLU A 124 -27.51 14.18 27.91
CA GLU A 124 -26.87 12.86 27.72
C GLU A 124 -27.53 11.99 26.63
N SER A 125 -28.85 12.07 26.47
CA SER A 125 -29.58 11.30 25.44
C SER A 125 -29.17 11.73 24.02
N SER A 126 -28.91 13.04 23.82
CA SER A 126 -28.41 13.56 22.55
C SER A 126 -26.98 13.06 22.25
N LEU A 127 -26.12 12.95 23.26
CA LEU A 127 -24.77 12.39 23.13
C LEU A 127 -24.77 10.92 22.67
N ALA A 128 -25.58 10.07 23.33
CA ALA A 128 -25.65 8.65 23.00
C ALA A 128 -26.10 8.42 21.54
N ASN A 129 -27.10 9.17 21.08
CA ASN A 129 -27.59 9.08 19.70
C ASN A 129 -26.52 9.51 18.68
N LYS A 130 -25.74 10.56 18.95
CA LYS A 130 -24.66 11.02 18.05
C LYS A 130 -23.51 10.02 17.96
N ILE A 131 -23.10 9.43 19.10
CA ILE A 131 -22.08 8.38 19.10
C ILE A 131 -22.57 7.14 18.35
N LYS A 132 -23.85 6.76 18.53
CA LYS A 132 -24.46 5.65 17.77
C LYS A 132 -24.48 5.91 16.27
N ALA A 133 -24.83 7.13 15.85
CA ALA A 133 -24.81 7.52 14.44
C ALA A 133 -23.40 7.44 13.83
N PHE A 134 -22.39 7.95 14.54
CA PHE A 134 -20.99 7.83 14.12
C PHE A 134 -20.57 6.36 13.94
N LYS A 135 -20.84 5.49 14.93
CA LYS A 135 -20.51 4.06 14.85
C LYS A 135 -21.20 3.37 13.66
N LEU A 136 -22.46 3.72 13.38
CA LEU A 136 -23.19 3.20 12.22
C LEU A 136 -22.58 3.68 10.89
N SER A 137 -22.23 4.95 10.78
CA SER A 137 -21.60 5.50 9.57
C SER A 137 -20.24 4.86 9.32
N ARG A 138 -19.39 4.80 10.35
CA ARG A 138 -18.10 4.11 10.30
C ARG A 138 -18.24 2.66 9.86
N LYS A 139 -19.23 1.93 10.39
CA LYS A 139 -19.50 0.52 10.00
C LYS A 139 -19.84 0.38 8.52
N LYS A 140 -20.55 1.34 7.92
CA LYS A 140 -20.82 1.36 6.47
C LYS A 140 -19.53 1.51 5.68
N VAL A 141 -18.67 2.46 6.07
CA VAL A 141 -17.36 2.66 5.44
C VAL A 141 -16.49 1.40 5.56
N THR A 142 -16.39 0.80 6.75
CA THR A 142 -15.65 -0.46 6.95
C THR A 142 -16.19 -1.61 6.09
N LYS A 143 -17.50 -1.64 5.81
CA LYS A 143 -18.08 -2.64 4.90
C LYS A 143 -17.56 -2.45 3.46
N VAL A 144 -17.52 -1.21 2.97
CA VAL A 144 -16.93 -0.89 1.65
C VAL A 144 -15.47 -1.33 1.60
N VAL A 145 -14.71 -1.02 2.65
CA VAL A 145 -13.31 -1.45 2.76
C VAL A 145 -13.17 -2.96 2.72
N SER A 146 -13.96 -3.70 3.49
CA SER A 146 -13.90 -5.17 3.53
C SER A 146 -14.22 -5.81 2.17
N LYS A 147 -15.12 -5.20 1.39
CA LYS A 147 -15.43 -5.62 0.03
C LYS A 147 -14.23 -5.38 -0.90
N CYS A 148 -13.67 -4.17 -0.88
CA CYS A 148 -12.51 -3.79 -1.68
C CYS A 148 -11.30 -4.71 -1.39
N LEU A 149 -11.00 -4.98 -0.11
CA LEU A 149 -9.96 -5.93 0.29
C LEU A 149 -10.23 -7.36 -0.20
N GLY A 150 -11.49 -7.80 -0.19
CA GLY A 150 -11.89 -9.09 -0.73
C GLY A 150 -11.63 -9.21 -2.23
N ASP A 151 -11.95 -8.15 -2.98
CA ASP A 151 -11.77 -8.11 -4.43
C ASP A 151 -10.28 -8.02 -4.80
N LEU A 152 -9.50 -7.20 -4.08
CA LEU A 152 -8.03 -7.13 -4.21
C LEU A 152 -7.35 -8.50 -4.07
N ARG A 153 -7.73 -9.26 -3.03
CA ARG A 153 -7.15 -10.58 -2.77
C ARG A 153 -7.51 -11.62 -3.84
N LYS A 154 -8.70 -11.52 -4.44
CA LYS A 154 -9.07 -12.38 -5.57
C LYS A 154 -8.22 -12.07 -6.79
N LEU A 155 -8.05 -10.79 -7.09
CA LEU A 155 -7.25 -10.31 -8.22
C LEU A 155 -5.76 -10.70 -8.10
N GLN A 156 -5.20 -10.67 -6.89
CA GLN A 156 -3.81 -11.11 -6.68
C GLN A 156 -3.60 -12.61 -6.93
N LYS A 157 -4.60 -13.46 -6.69
CA LYS A 157 -4.50 -14.93 -6.86
C LYS A 157 -4.57 -15.39 -8.32
N GLN A 158 -5.17 -14.59 -9.21
CA GLN A 158 -5.36 -14.95 -10.62
C GLN A 158 -4.17 -14.62 -11.53
N ARG A 159 -3.06 -14.10 -10.98
CA ARG A 159 -1.95 -13.56 -11.76
C ARG A 159 -0.92 -14.61 -12.15
N VAL A 160 -1.04 -15.18 -13.34
CA VAL A 160 0.04 -15.94 -14.00
C VAL A 160 0.11 -15.52 -15.46
N PHE A 161 1.25 -14.97 -15.90
CA PHE A 161 1.51 -14.75 -17.33
C PHE A 161 1.92 -16.06 -17.97
N SER A 162 1.00 -16.67 -18.69
CA SER A 162 1.32 -17.81 -19.56
C SER A 162 1.99 -17.37 -20.86
N SER A 163 1.89 -16.08 -21.25
CA SER A 163 2.24 -15.59 -22.58
C SER A 163 3.66 -15.01 -22.74
N LEU A 164 4.51 -15.02 -21.71
CA LEU A 164 5.85 -14.41 -21.75
C LEU A 164 6.99 -15.39 -22.10
N LEU A 165 6.71 -16.69 -22.30
CA LEU A 165 7.75 -17.72 -22.44
C LEU A 165 8.65 -17.57 -23.68
N ASP A 166 8.15 -17.02 -24.78
CA ASP A 166 8.88 -16.94 -26.06
C ASP A 166 9.44 -15.55 -26.38
N LYS A 167 9.43 -14.62 -25.42
CA LYS A 167 9.81 -13.22 -25.62
C LYS A 167 11.29 -12.94 -25.30
N ASN A 168 11.80 -11.83 -25.84
CA ASN A 168 13.15 -11.35 -25.51
C ASN A 168 13.30 -11.18 -23.99
N ARG A 169 14.46 -11.58 -23.45
CA ARG A 169 14.80 -11.45 -22.04
C ARG A 169 14.56 -10.05 -21.48
N ASP A 170 14.82 -9.00 -22.27
CA ASP A 170 14.62 -7.61 -21.84
C ASP A 170 13.13 -7.26 -21.68
N ILE A 171 12.26 -7.76 -22.58
CA ILE A 171 10.81 -7.59 -22.48
C ILE A 171 10.27 -8.32 -21.25
N VAL A 172 10.72 -9.57 -21.04
CA VAL A 172 10.34 -10.36 -19.87
C VAL A 172 10.75 -9.66 -18.57
N ALA A 173 11.95 -9.09 -18.51
CA ALA A 173 12.42 -8.33 -17.36
C ALA A 173 11.57 -7.08 -17.11
N MET A 174 11.27 -6.28 -18.14
CA MET A 174 10.43 -5.09 -18.01
C MET A 174 9.00 -5.41 -17.56
N ALA A 175 8.38 -6.44 -18.17
CA ALA A 175 7.06 -6.89 -17.79
C ALA A 175 7.03 -7.36 -16.32
N SER A 176 8.08 -8.07 -15.87
CA SER A 176 8.23 -8.48 -14.47
C SER A 176 8.33 -7.29 -13.52
N VAL A 177 9.16 -6.29 -13.84
CA VAL A 177 9.32 -5.08 -13.03
C VAL A 177 8.00 -4.32 -12.89
N LEU A 178 7.31 -4.04 -14.01
CA LEU A 178 6.02 -3.32 -13.99
C LEU A 178 4.97 -4.07 -13.16
N ARG A 179 5.03 -5.39 -13.13
CA ARG A 179 4.12 -6.22 -12.35
C ARG A 179 4.44 -6.25 -10.88
N GLU A 180 5.71 -6.21 -10.54
CA GLU A 180 6.14 -6.06 -9.17
C GLU A 180 5.73 -4.68 -8.60
N VAL A 181 5.88 -3.63 -9.39
CA VAL A 181 5.39 -2.27 -9.07
C VAL A 181 3.88 -2.30 -8.77
N GLU A 182 3.10 -2.94 -9.63
CA GLU A 182 1.65 -3.09 -9.41
C GLU A 182 1.36 -3.89 -8.12
N ALA A 183 2.06 -4.99 -7.87
CA ALA A 183 1.85 -5.81 -6.68
C ALA A 183 2.14 -5.05 -5.38
N ILE A 184 3.24 -4.30 -5.32
CA ILE A 184 3.58 -3.43 -4.19
C ILE A 184 2.55 -2.31 -4.02
N THR A 185 2.11 -1.71 -5.12
CA THR A 185 1.05 -0.69 -5.13
C THR A 185 -0.22 -1.19 -4.48
N LEU A 186 -0.73 -2.35 -4.94
CA LEU A 186 -1.93 -2.95 -4.37
C LEU A 186 -1.72 -3.35 -2.90
N SER A 187 -0.52 -3.82 -2.53
CA SER A 187 -0.21 -4.15 -1.14
C SER A 187 -0.20 -2.91 -0.24
N ILE A 188 0.27 -1.76 -0.73
CA ILE A 188 0.26 -0.51 0.04
C ILE A 188 -1.17 -0.03 0.25
N PHE A 189 -2.00 -0.05 -0.80
CA PHE A 189 -3.42 0.27 -0.65
C PHE A 189 -4.16 -0.71 0.28
N GLU A 190 -3.86 -2.01 0.22
CA GLU A 190 -4.41 -2.98 1.18
C GLU A 190 -4.04 -2.62 2.63
N SER A 191 -2.80 -2.22 2.90
CA SER A 191 -2.36 -1.77 4.23
C SER A 191 -3.10 -0.50 4.69
N GLN A 192 -3.25 0.49 3.81
CA GLN A 192 -4.00 1.73 4.10
C GLN A 192 -5.48 1.47 4.38
N LEU A 193 -6.12 0.66 3.55
CA LEU A 193 -7.51 0.26 3.73
C LEU A 193 -7.70 -0.53 5.04
N SER A 194 -6.77 -1.43 5.35
CA SER A 194 -6.79 -2.18 6.60
C SER A 194 -6.68 -1.28 7.83
N PHE A 195 -5.89 -0.20 7.75
CA PHE A 195 -5.80 0.81 8.81
C PHE A 195 -7.15 1.49 9.10
N VAL A 196 -7.92 1.83 8.07
CA VAL A 196 -9.24 2.47 8.23
C VAL A 196 -10.28 1.51 8.84
N SER A 197 -10.12 0.21 8.66
CA SER A 197 -11.07 -0.79 9.17
C SER A 197 -11.04 -0.98 10.68
N GLY A 198 -10.01 -0.47 11.38
CA GLY A 198 -9.76 -0.76 12.80
C GLY A 198 -9.42 -2.23 13.05
N PRO A 199 -9.00 -2.60 14.27
CA PRO A 199 -8.94 -4.01 14.64
C PRO A 199 -10.33 -4.61 14.47
N LYS A 200 -10.39 -5.80 13.88
CA LYS A 200 -11.63 -6.55 13.74
C LYS A 200 -12.22 -6.75 15.13
N GLU A 201 -13.29 -6.03 15.49
CA GLU A 201 -14.14 -6.45 16.60
C GLU A 201 -14.63 -7.84 16.23
N MET A 202 -14.12 -8.86 16.92
CA MET A 202 -14.57 -10.24 16.81
C MET A 202 -16.02 -10.30 17.32
N SER A 203 -16.95 -9.87 16.49
CA SER A 203 -18.39 -10.04 16.68
C SER A 203 -18.86 -11.14 15.74
N GLY A 204 -18.53 -12.38 16.11
CA GLY A 204 -19.21 -13.58 15.63
C GLY A 204 -20.10 -14.16 16.76
N PRO A 205 -21.22 -14.84 16.46
CA PRO A 205 -22.16 -15.32 17.49
C PRO A 205 -21.59 -16.40 18.42
N ASN A 206 -20.41 -16.97 18.12
CA ASN A 206 -19.90 -18.15 18.82
C ASN A 206 -18.57 -17.82 19.50
N GLY A 207 -18.64 -17.56 20.81
CA GLY A 207 -17.53 -17.20 21.70
C GLY A 207 -16.52 -18.33 21.94
N TRP A 208 -15.77 -18.74 20.91
CA TRP A 208 -14.64 -19.66 21.09
C TRP A 208 -13.33 -19.27 20.40
N SER A 209 -13.24 -18.10 19.75
CA SER A 209 -11.98 -17.68 19.11
C SER A 209 -10.90 -17.20 20.08
N LEU A 210 -11.13 -17.21 21.40
CA LEU A 210 -10.15 -16.81 22.41
C LEU A 210 -9.18 -17.92 22.83
N VAL A 211 -9.39 -19.18 22.41
CA VAL A 211 -8.50 -20.28 22.82
C VAL A 211 -7.30 -20.49 21.88
N SER A 212 -7.31 -19.93 20.67
CA SER A 212 -6.22 -20.17 19.70
C SER A 212 -5.01 -19.23 19.81
N LYS A 213 -4.95 -18.36 20.84
CA LYS A 213 -3.86 -17.37 21.03
C LYS A 213 -2.91 -17.65 22.19
N MET A 214 -2.99 -18.84 22.81
CA MET A 214 -2.17 -19.18 23.99
C MET A 214 -1.10 -20.24 23.73
N MET A 215 -0.71 -20.50 22.48
CA MET A 215 0.50 -21.29 22.20
C MET A 215 1.26 -20.69 21.01
N ASN A 216 2.54 -20.40 21.25
CA ASN A 216 3.59 -19.94 20.33
C ASN A 216 3.76 -18.42 20.16
N LYS A 217 4.45 -17.78 21.11
CA LYS A 217 5.87 -17.36 20.99
C LYS A 217 6.30 -16.60 22.25
N LYS A 218 7.46 -16.98 22.81
CA LYS A 218 8.15 -16.27 23.90
C LYS A 218 8.29 -14.78 23.54
N PRO A 219 8.01 -13.83 24.46
CA PRO A 219 8.25 -12.42 24.22
C PRO A 219 9.75 -12.16 24.29
N VAL A 220 10.35 -11.80 23.16
CA VAL A 220 11.64 -11.11 23.16
C VAL A 220 11.33 -9.67 23.54
N ALA A 221 11.84 -9.23 24.68
CA ALA A 221 11.76 -7.84 25.13
C ALA A 221 12.44 -6.96 24.08
N CYS A 222 11.65 -6.15 23.38
CA CYS A 222 12.16 -5.02 22.63
C CYS A 222 11.46 -3.78 23.19
N ASP A 223 12.30 -2.80 23.51
CA ASP A 223 12.00 -1.61 24.28
C ASP A 223 10.83 -0.80 23.69
N GLY A 224 10.09 -0.14 24.58
CA GLY A 224 8.82 0.49 24.29
C GLY A 224 8.90 1.56 23.20
N LYS A 225 8.42 1.23 22.00
CA LYS A 225 7.77 2.20 21.14
C LYS A 225 6.30 1.84 21.12
N GLU A 226 5.46 2.78 21.57
CA GLU A 226 4.01 2.66 21.42
C GLU A 226 3.73 2.24 19.98
N MET A 227 3.25 1.00 19.82
CA MET A 227 2.76 0.52 18.54
C MET A 227 1.71 1.53 18.11
N GLU A 228 1.94 2.24 17.00
CA GLU A 228 1.03 3.25 16.45
C GLU A 228 -0.20 2.52 15.91
N ARG A 229 -1.01 2.10 16.88
CA ARG A 229 -2.27 1.41 16.74
C ARG A 229 -3.24 2.38 16.10
N CYS A 230 -4.08 1.85 15.22
CA CYS A 230 -5.18 2.54 14.56
C CYS A 230 -5.85 3.57 15.49
N GLY A 231 -5.82 4.86 15.11
CA GLY A 231 -6.35 5.96 15.95
C GLY A 231 -7.81 5.77 16.37
N PHE A 232 -8.57 4.94 15.63
CA PHE A 232 -9.94 4.56 15.94
C PHE A 232 -10.10 3.82 17.27
N GLU A 233 -9.10 3.07 17.73
CA GLU A 233 -9.19 2.35 19.01
C GLU A 233 -9.20 3.31 20.21
N LYS A 234 -8.35 4.33 20.17
CA LYS A 234 -8.30 5.38 21.20
C LYS A 234 -9.62 6.16 21.20
N VAL A 235 -10.13 6.49 20.01
CA VAL A 235 -11.45 7.14 19.88
C VAL A 235 -12.57 6.26 20.45
N ASP A 236 -12.62 4.97 20.14
CA ASP A 236 -13.67 4.07 20.63
C ASP A 236 -13.67 3.92 22.16
N ALA A 237 -12.49 3.79 22.76
CA ALA A 237 -12.34 3.73 24.21
C ALA A 237 -12.87 5.01 24.87
N THR A 238 -12.50 6.18 24.34
CA THR A 238 -12.92 7.48 24.88
C THR A 238 -14.42 7.71 24.69
N LEU A 239 -14.98 7.35 23.53
CA LEU A 239 -16.42 7.42 23.29
C LEU A 239 -17.21 6.44 24.18
N GLY A 240 -16.65 5.27 24.49
CA GLY A 240 -17.23 4.34 25.46
C GLY A 240 -17.24 4.91 26.88
N ALA A 241 -16.12 5.52 27.32
CA ALA A 241 -16.02 6.17 28.61
C ALA A 241 -16.99 7.35 28.76
N LEU A 242 -17.30 8.06 27.67
CA LEU A 242 -18.32 9.11 27.61
C LEU A 242 -19.74 8.63 27.89
N LEU A 243 -20.03 7.33 27.76
CA LEU A 243 -21.35 6.74 27.97
C LEU A 243 -21.52 6.06 29.34
N GLY A 244 -20.45 5.85 30.12
CA GLY A 244 -20.51 5.20 31.44
C GLY A 244 -21.07 6.09 32.57
N PRO A 245 -21.32 5.55 33.78
CA PRO A 245 -21.86 6.29 34.96
C PRO A 245 -20.96 7.48 35.39
N LYS A 246 -21.53 8.58 35.93
CA LYS A 246 -20.79 9.87 36.03
C LYS A 246 -21.03 10.73 37.28
N THR A 247 -19.97 11.42 37.70
CA THR A 247 -19.99 12.68 38.48
C THR A 247 -19.73 13.87 37.55
N ARG A 248 -20.26 15.07 37.88
CA ARG A 248 -20.27 16.26 37.00
C ARG A 248 -18.87 16.69 36.50
N LYS A 249 -17.84 16.64 37.36
CA LYS A 249 -16.44 16.99 37.00
C LYS A 249 -15.79 16.02 36.01
N GLY A 250 -16.18 14.74 36.01
CA GLY A 250 -15.65 13.73 35.08
C GLY A 250 -16.20 13.84 33.66
N ILE A 251 -17.29 14.60 33.45
CA ILE A 251 -17.93 14.77 32.13
C ILE A 251 -17.11 15.71 31.25
N GLU A 252 -16.73 16.86 31.80
CA GLU A 252 -16.01 17.92 31.08
C GLU A 252 -14.63 17.43 30.62
N PHE A 253 -13.86 16.78 31.52
CA PHE A 253 -12.56 16.19 31.19
C PHE A 253 -12.66 15.16 30.05
N ARG A 254 -13.64 14.24 30.11
CA ARG A 254 -13.81 13.21 29.07
C ARG A 254 -14.28 13.78 27.72
N HIS A 255 -15.02 14.88 27.75
CA HIS A 255 -15.43 15.58 26.52
C HIS A 255 -14.25 16.23 25.82
N VAL A 256 -13.39 16.92 26.58
CA VAL A 256 -12.13 17.51 26.08
C VAL A 256 -11.22 16.41 25.51
N GLU A 257 -11.08 15.29 26.22
CA GLU A 257 -10.27 14.18 25.73
C GLU A 257 -10.83 13.57 24.44
N ALA A 258 -12.15 13.42 24.32
CA ALA A 258 -12.76 12.93 23.07
C ALA A 258 -12.56 13.88 21.90
N GLN A 259 -12.67 15.19 22.12
CA GLN A 259 -12.37 16.20 21.11
C GLN A 259 -10.91 16.11 20.65
N LYS A 260 -9.97 15.93 21.59
CA LYS A 260 -8.55 15.76 21.29
C LYS A 260 -8.30 14.52 20.44
N GLN A 261 -8.84 13.36 20.83
CA GLN A 261 -8.66 12.11 20.09
C GLN A 261 -9.28 12.17 18.68
N LEU A 262 -10.48 12.75 18.55
CA LEU A 262 -11.11 12.96 17.24
C LEU A 262 -10.28 13.91 16.37
N LYS A 263 -9.72 14.97 16.94
CA LYS A 263 -8.87 15.91 16.19
C LYS A 263 -7.57 15.25 15.72
N THR A 264 -6.93 14.46 16.58
CA THR A 264 -5.73 13.68 16.19
C THR A 264 -6.07 12.73 15.05
N LEU A 265 -7.19 12.01 15.13
CA LEU A 265 -7.62 11.11 14.06
C LEU A 265 -7.92 11.85 12.75
N GLU A 266 -8.59 12.99 12.80
CA GLU A 266 -8.86 13.83 11.63
C GLU A 266 -7.55 14.25 10.93
N LEU A 267 -6.55 14.68 11.70
CA LEU A 267 -5.23 15.07 11.17
C LEU A 267 -4.52 13.88 10.52
N SER A 268 -4.53 12.71 11.16
CA SER A 268 -3.94 11.50 10.56
C SER A 268 -4.63 11.10 9.26
N ILE A 269 -5.96 11.24 9.16
CA ILE A 269 -6.69 10.98 7.91
C ILE A 269 -6.31 12.03 6.85
N GLN A 270 -6.21 13.31 7.23
CA GLN A 270 -5.82 14.39 6.33
C GLN A 270 -4.41 14.18 5.76
N ASP A 271 -3.46 13.75 6.57
CA ASP A 271 -2.10 13.44 6.11
C ASP A 271 -2.10 12.29 5.10
N LEU A 272 -2.89 11.24 5.35
CA LEU A 272 -3.09 10.14 4.40
C LEU A 272 -3.71 10.62 3.08
N GLU A 273 -4.76 11.45 3.13
CA GLU A 273 -5.39 12.04 1.93
C GLU A 273 -4.40 12.84 1.09
N ASN A 274 -3.60 13.70 1.73
CA ASN A 274 -2.62 14.55 1.05
C ASN A 274 -1.58 13.72 0.30
N VAL A 275 -1.08 12.67 0.95
CA VAL A 275 -0.08 11.82 0.34
C VAL A 275 -0.69 10.94 -0.78
N LEU A 276 -1.91 10.45 -0.57
CA LEU A 276 -2.63 9.67 -1.57
C LEU A 276 -2.93 10.48 -2.84
N GLU A 277 -3.15 11.79 -2.72
CA GLU A 277 -3.27 12.70 -3.86
C GLU A 277 -1.99 12.75 -4.71
N CYS A 278 -0.81 12.83 -4.07
CA CYS A 278 0.47 12.77 -4.78
C CYS A 278 0.62 11.44 -5.54
N ILE A 279 0.27 10.34 -4.88
CA ILE A 279 0.30 8.98 -5.43
C ILE A 279 -0.63 8.86 -6.65
N PHE A 280 -1.86 9.36 -6.53
CA PHE A 280 -2.84 9.32 -7.60
C PHE A 280 -2.33 10.02 -8.86
N ARG A 281 -1.67 11.17 -8.71
CA ARG A 281 -1.05 11.90 -9.83
C ARG A 281 0.08 11.10 -10.48
N SER A 282 0.95 10.47 -9.68
CA SER A 282 2.02 9.62 -10.19
C SER A 282 1.48 8.41 -10.95
N LEU A 283 0.41 7.77 -10.47
CA LEU A 283 -0.28 6.67 -11.15
C LEU A 283 -0.87 7.11 -12.50
N ILE A 284 -1.51 8.29 -12.56
CA ILE A 284 -2.01 8.86 -13.82
C ILE A 284 -0.86 9.07 -14.79
N LYS A 285 0.24 9.70 -14.34
CA LYS A 285 1.41 9.95 -15.18
C LYS A 285 1.95 8.65 -15.78
N THR A 286 2.13 7.62 -14.96
CA THR A 286 2.61 6.31 -15.42
C THR A 286 1.65 5.67 -16.41
N ARG A 287 0.33 5.70 -16.15
CA ARG A 287 -0.67 5.18 -17.09
C ARG A 287 -0.62 5.91 -18.43
N VAL A 288 -0.51 7.23 -18.42
CA VAL A 288 -0.39 8.05 -19.65
C VAL A 288 0.88 7.67 -20.40
N SER A 289 2.03 7.53 -19.73
CA SER A 289 3.27 7.09 -20.37
C SER A 289 3.12 5.70 -21.01
N LEU A 290 2.53 4.73 -20.31
CA LEU A 290 2.27 3.40 -20.87
C LEU A 290 1.35 3.47 -22.09
N LEU A 291 0.23 4.20 -22.00
CA LEU A 291 -0.71 4.36 -23.11
C LEU A 291 -0.04 5.01 -24.33
N ASN A 292 0.81 6.02 -24.12
CA ASN A 292 1.54 6.67 -25.21
C ASN A 292 2.51 5.70 -25.88
N ILE A 293 3.22 4.87 -25.11
CA ILE A 293 4.17 3.89 -25.65
C ILE A 293 3.45 2.83 -26.50
N PHE A 294 2.31 2.32 -26.02
CA PHE A 294 1.62 1.20 -26.68
C PHE A 294 0.61 1.64 -27.77
N ASN A 295 0.21 2.92 -27.83
CA ASN A 295 -0.78 3.42 -28.80
C ASN A 295 -0.24 4.45 -29.82
N GLN A 296 1.07 4.74 -29.85
CA GLN A 296 1.71 5.59 -30.88
C GLN A 296 1.83 4.93 -32.27
#